data_AF-A0A9E2GNL7-F1
#
_entry.id   AF-A0A9E2GNL7-F1
#
_cell.length_a   1.000
_cell.length_b   1.000
_cell.length_c   1.000
_cell.angle_alpha   90.00
_cell.angle_beta   90.00
_cell.angle_gamma   90.00
#
_symmetry.space_group_name_H-M   'P 1'
#
loop_
_entity.id
_entity.type
_entity.pdbx_description
1 polymer ?
#
loop_
_entity_poly.entity_id
_entity_poly.type
_entity_poly.pdbx_seq_one_letter_code
_entity_poly.pdbx_strand_id
1 'polypeptide(L)'
;MGGWFDAWGQLFSEWWQSLGLRGQYDLWLTVGWVALVFWIWGSYRLLRRLAGYRKFGGRWYNTAEYEKLMQVLWEDQHAGKRVMSHAELKALREYRYGKSVKPVMSGKRGGYSDV
;
A
#
# COMPACT_ATOMS: atom_id res chain seq x y z
N MET A 1 8.72 42.57 -3.34
CA MET A 1 9.43 41.28 -3.44
C MET A 1 8.67 40.38 -4.43
N GLY A 2 8.86 40.57 -5.74
CA GLY A 2 8.12 39.84 -6.79
C GLY A 2 8.90 39.63 -8.10
N GLY A 3 9.88 40.48 -8.40
CA GLY A 3 10.51 40.50 -9.73
C GLY A 3 11.32 39.28 -10.16
N TRP A 4 11.74 38.38 -9.26
CA TRP A 4 12.50 37.20 -9.67
C TRP A 4 11.61 36.11 -10.28
N PHE A 5 10.41 35.88 -9.74
CA PHE A 5 9.44 34.95 -10.32
C PHE A 5 8.93 35.44 -11.68
N ASP A 6 8.72 36.76 -11.82
CA ASP A 6 8.29 37.38 -13.07
C ASP A 6 9.37 37.30 -14.16
N ALA A 7 10.64 37.50 -13.78
CA ALA A 7 11.78 37.37 -14.70
C ALA A 7 11.98 35.94 -15.21
N TRP A 8 11.79 34.93 -14.34
CA TRP A 8 11.82 33.53 -14.76
C TRP A 8 10.64 33.16 -15.66
N GLY A 9 9.45 33.70 -15.39
CA GLY A 9 8.27 33.51 -16.24
C GLY A 9 8.47 34.07 -17.65
N GLN A 10 9.07 35.25 -17.77
CA GLN A 10 9.39 35.86 -19.07
C GLN A 10 10.44 35.04 -19.84
N LEU A 11 11.56 34.67 -19.21
CA LEU A 11 12.58 33.83 -19.83
C LEU A 11 12.03 32.47 -20.30
N PHE A 12 11.17 31.86 -19.51
CA PHE A 12 10.53 30.61 -19.87
C PHE A 12 9.56 30.78 -21.05
N SER A 13 8.79 31.88 -21.08
CA SER A 13 7.88 32.19 -22.18
C SER A 13 8.62 32.41 -23.50
N GLU A 14 9.72 33.17 -23.47
CA GLU A 14 10.56 33.40 -24.65
C GLU A 14 11.20 32.11 -25.16
N TRP A 15 11.76 31.30 -24.24
CA TRP A 15 12.29 29.99 -24.59
C TRP A 15 11.21 29.06 -25.16
N TRP A 16 10.02 29.04 -24.56
CA TRP A 16 8.88 28.25 -25.02
C TRP A 16 8.47 28.64 -26.44
N GLN A 17 8.42 29.94 -26.73
CA GLN A 17 8.12 30.45 -28.06
C GLN A 17 9.24 30.16 -29.08
N SER A 18 10.51 30.10 -28.64
CA SER A 18 11.66 29.81 -29.51
C SER A 18 11.67 28.39 -30.11
N LEU A 19 10.98 27.45 -29.47
CA LEU A 19 10.87 26.05 -29.93
C LEU A 19 10.02 25.89 -31.21
N GLY A 20 9.26 26.92 -31.60
CA GLY A 20 8.31 26.86 -32.70
C GLY A 20 7.13 25.92 -32.43
N LEU A 21 6.09 25.97 -33.27
CA LEU A 21 4.86 25.20 -33.06
C LEU A 21 5.12 23.70 -32.92
N ARG A 22 6.01 23.13 -33.76
CA ARG A 22 6.30 21.69 -33.76
C ARG A 22 7.04 21.24 -32.50
N GLY A 23 8.05 22.00 -32.05
CA GLY A 23 8.78 21.69 -30.83
C GLY A 23 7.92 21.81 -29.57
N GLN A 24 6.99 22.76 -29.55
CA GLN A 24 5.98 22.87 -28.49
C GLN A 24 5.07 21.64 -28.46
N TYR A 25 4.55 21.18 -29.61
CA TYR A 25 3.70 19.98 -29.67
C TYR A 25 4.43 18.71 -29.21
N ASP A 26 5.68 18.51 -29.63
CA ASP A 26 6.48 17.34 -29.23
C ASP A 26 6.77 17.33 -27.72
N LEU A 27 7.13 18.48 -27.14
CA LEU A 27 7.30 18.62 -25.69
C LEU A 27 5.99 18.38 -24.94
N TRP A 28 4.88 18.90 -25.44
CA TRP A 28 3.56 18.70 -24.84
C TRP A 28 3.15 17.23 -24.85
N LEU A 29 3.37 16.53 -25.97
CA LEU A 29 3.18 15.08 -26.09
C LEU A 29 4.05 14.30 -25.11
N THR A 30 5.31 14.70 -24.96
CA THR A 30 6.25 14.04 -24.05
C THR A 30 5.82 14.21 -22.59
N VAL A 31 5.42 15.43 -22.21
CA VAL A 31 4.87 15.72 -20.87
C VAL A 31 3.58 14.93 -20.64
N GLY A 32 2.69 14.88 -21.63
CA GLY A 32 1.47 14.07 -21.58
C GLY A 32 1.76 12.59 -21.34
N TRP A 33 2.73 12.03 -22.07
CA TRP A 33 3.17 10.64 -21.88
C TRP A 33 3.73 10.37 -20.48
N VAL A 34 4.61 11.24 -20.00
CA VAL A 34 5.20 11.12 -18.66
C VAL A 34 4.09 11.20 -17.60
N ALA A 35 3.18 12.16 -17.72
CA ALA A 35 2.03 12.27 -16.82
C ALA A 35 1.16 11.02 -16.83
N LEU A 36 0.94 10.41 -17.99
CA LEU A 36 0.14 9.19 -18.14
C LEU A 36 0.83 7.98 -17.48
N VAL A 37 2.16 7.85 -17.60
CA VAL A 37 2.94 6.82 -16.89
C VAL A 37 2.85 7.02 -15.37
N PHE A 38 3.01 8.26 -14.89
CA PHE A 38 2.85 8.57 -13.48
C PHE A 38 1.43 8.32 -12.99
N TRP A 39 0.42 8.59 -13.83
CA TRP A 39 -0.98 8.32 -13.51
C TRP A 39 -1.23 6.82 -13.37
N ILE A 40 -0.79 5.99 -14.33
CA ILE A 40 -0.92 4.53 -14.26
C ILE A 40 -0.21 3.99 -13.02
N TRP A 41 1.01 4.45 -12.75
CA TRP A 41 1.77 4.02 -11.58
C TRP A 41 1.09 4.44 -10.27
N GLY A 42 0.61 5.68 -10.22
CA GLY A 42 -0.16 6.23 -9.10
C GLY A 42 -1.43 5.42 -8.85
N SER A 43 -2.25 5.22 -9.88
CA SER A 43 -3.47 4.41 -9.84
C SER A 43 -3.18 2.97 -9.43
N TYR A 44 -2.13 2.33 -9.95
CA TYR A 44 -1.74 0.99 -9.54
C TYR A 44 -1.38 0.92 -8.05
N ARG A 45 -0.62 1.90 -7.54
CA ARG A 45 -0.25 1.97 -6.13
C ARG A 45 -1.46 2.27 -5.24
N LEU A 46 -2.36 3.13 -5.70
CA LEU A 46 -3.61 3.47 -5.00
C LEU A 46 -4.55 2.28 -4.94
N LEU A 47 -4.79 1.61 -6.08
CA LEU A 47 -5.56 0.38 -6.14
C LEU A 47 -4.94 -0.69 -5.25
N ARG A 48 -3.62 -0.83 -5.21
CA ARG A 48 -2.95 -1.78 -4.32
C ARG A 48 -3.10 -1.45 -2.83
N ARG A 49 -3.21 -0.16 -2.47
CA ARG A 49 -3.52 0.27 -1.09
C ARG A 49 -5.00 0.08 -0.77
N LEU A 50 -5.90 0.46 -1.69
CA LEU A 50 -7.35 0.43 -1.50
C LEU A 50 -7.91 -0.99 -1.52
N ALA A 51 -7.34 -1.88 -2.32
CA ALA A 51 -7.81 -3.25 -2.42
C ALA A 51 -7.50 -4.09 -1.17
N GLY A 52 -6.85 -3.51 -0.15
CA GLY A 52 -6.84 -4.08 1.21
C GLY A 52 -6.19 -5.45 1.34
N TYR A 53 -5.48 -5.92 0.30
CA TYR A 53 -4.94 -7.27 0.28
C TYR A 53 -3.99 -7.48 1.46
N ARG A 54 -4.31 -8.45 2.32
CA ARG A 54 -3.45 -8.85 3.42
C ARG A 54 -2.59 -10.02 2.98
N LYS A 55 -1.27 -9.90 3.13
CA LYS A 55 -0.33 -10.97 2.82
C LYS A 55 -0.28 -11.94 4.00
N PHE A 56 -0.63 -13.20 3.76
CA PHE A 56 -0.56 -14.28 4.75
C PHE A 56 0.03 -15.54 4.09
N GLY A 57 1.01 -16.20 4.71
CA GLY A 57 1.60 -17.45 4.19
C GLY A 57 2.19 -17.36 2.77
N GLY A 58 2.61 -16.17 2.31
CA GLY A 58 3.14 -15.96 0.95
C GLY A 58 2.10 -15.65 -0.12
N ARG A 59 0.80 -15.76 0.19
CA ARG A 59 -0.31 -15.38 -0.70
C ARG A 59 -0.95 -14.07 -0.26
N TRP A 60 -1.54 -13.35 -1.22
CA TRP A 60 -2.33 -12.15 -0.97
C TRP A 60 -3.80 -12.54 -0.94
N TYR A 61 -4.48 -12.19 0.15
CA TYR A 61 -5.91 -12.46 0.34
C TYR A 61 -6.69 -11.16 0.26
N ASN A 62 -7.80 -11.16 -0.48
CA ASN A 62 -8.77 -10.07 -0.40
C ASN A 62 -9.39 -10.04 1.02
N THR A 63 -9.99 -8.93 1.44
CA THR A 63 -10.61 -8.78 2.77
C THR A 63 -11.59 -9.92 3.07
N ALA A 64 -12.51 -10.22 2.14
CA ALA A 64 -13.49 -11.30 2.32
C ALA A 64 -12.84 -12.70 2.40
N GLU A 65 -11.76 -12.93 1.66
CA GLU A 65 -11.03 -14.21 1.71
C GLU A 65 -10.23 -14.33 3.01
N TYR A 66 -9.67 -13.21 3.48
CA TYR A 66 -8.93 -13.13 4.73
C TYR A 66 -9.85 -13.36 5.93
N GLU A 67 -11.06 -12.78 5.92
CA GLU A 67 -12.07 -13.01 6.96
C GLU A 67 -12.48 -14.49 7.03
N LYS A 68 -12.76 -15.12 5.88
CA LYS A 68 -13.05 -16.56 5.81
C LYS A 68 -11.90 -17.41 6.35
N LEU A 69 -10.66 -17.06 5.99
CA LEU A 69 -9.47 -17.75 6.49
C LEU A 69 -9.37 -17.63 8.02
N MET A 70 -9.60 -16.45 8.58
CA MET A 70 -9.56 -16.23 10.03
C MET A 70 -10.69 -16.98 10.75
N GLN A 71 -11.87 -17.10 10.15
CA GLN A 71 -12.97 -17.87 10.70
C GLN A 71 -12.63 -19.37 10.77
N VAL A 72 -12.11 -19.95 9.68
CA VAL A 72 -11.69 -21.36 9.65
C VAL A 72 -10.58 -21.63 10.67
N LEU A 73 -9.58 -20.75 10.75
CA LEU A 73 -8.53 -20.88 11.76
C LEU A 73 -9.12 -20.81 13.17
N TRP A 74 -10.06 -19.92 13.44
CA TRP A 74 -10.69 -19.83 14.76
C TRP A 74 -11.45 -21.12 15.14
N GLU A 75 -12.21 -21.67 14.19
CA GLU A 75 -12.93 -22.94 14.37
C GLU A 75 -11.96 -24.10 14.64
N ASP A 76 -10.83 -24.15 13.91
CA ASP A 76 -9.77 -25.14 14.13
C ASP A 76 -9.13 -25.02 15.53
N GLN A 77 -8.98 -23.79 16.05
CA GLN A 77 -8.46 -23.54 17.40
C GLN A 77 -9.40 -24.10 18.48
N HIS A 78 -10.69 -23.80 18.36
CA HIS A 78 -11.68 -24.20 19.36
C HIS A 78 -12.00 -25.68 19.29
N ALA A 79 -11.99 -26.27 18.10
CA ALA A 79 -12.19 -27.70 17.93
C ALA A 79 -10.94 -28.53 18.30
N GLY A 80 -9.78 -27.90 18.56
CA GLY A 80 -8.53 -28.59 18.88
C GLY A 80 -8.02 -29.50 17.76
N LYS A 81 -8.50 -29.30 16.51
CA LYS A 81 -8.26 -30.20 15.39
C LYS A 81 -6.82 -30.21 14.90
N ARG A 82 -6.08 -29.12 15.14
CA ARG A 82 -4.74 -28.94 14.58
C ARG A 82 -3.84 -28.09 15.49
N VAL A 83 -2.56 -28.45 15.53
CA VAL A 83 -1.51 -27.57 16.09
C VAL A 83 -1.28 -26.41 15.12
N MET A 84 -1.53 -25.19 15.60
CA MET A 84 -1.30 -23.97 14.82
C MET A 84 0.15 -23.55 14.82
N SER A 85 0.59 -23.00 13.69
CA SER A 85 1.86 -22.32 13.61
C SER A 85 1.81 -20.98 14.36
N HIS A 86 2.98 -20.51 14.80
CA HIS A 86 3.11 -19.21 15.44
C HIS A 86 2.62 -18.04 14.55
N ALA A 87 2.76 -18.16 13.22
CA ALA A 87 2.29 -17.16 12.28
C ALA A 87 0.75 -17.09 12.23
N GLU A 88 0.07 -18.24 12.30
CA GLU A 88 -1.39 -18.33 12.32
C GLU A 88 -1.98 -17.73 13.59
N LEU A 89 -1.42 -18.09 14.76
CA LEU A 89 -1.85 -17.52 16.04
C LEU A 89 -1.66 -16.00 16.08
N LYS A 90 -0.55 -15.50 15.53
CA LYS A 90 -0.29 -14.06 15.45
C LYS A 90 -1.31 -13.35 14.56
N ALA A 91 -1.61 -13.89 13.39
CA ALA A 91 -2.58 -13.29 12.45
C ALA A 91 -4.01 -13.30 13.01
N LEU A 92 -4.41 -14.39 13.68
CA LEU A 92 -5.71 -14.51 14.33
C LEU A 92 -5.88 -13.49 15.46
N ARG A 93 -4.82 -13.25 16.24
CA ARG A 93 -4.82 -12.24 17.31
C ARG A 93 -4.84 -10.81 16.75
N GLU A 94 -4.05 -10.51 15.72
CA GLU A 94 -4.08 -9.20 15.06
C GLU A 94 -5.44 -8.92 14.39
N TYR A 95 -6.13 -9.96 13.93
CA TYR A 95 -7.50 -9.86 13.43
C TYR A 95 -8.51 -9.57 14.56
N ARG A 96 -8.45 -10.30 15.68
CA ARG A 96 -9.43 -10.18 16.78
C ARG A 96 -9.27 -8.92 17.63
N TYR A 97 -8.04 -8.59 18.02
CA TYR A 97 -7.78 -7.51 18.96
C TYR A 97 -7.17 -6.26 18.31
N GLY A 98 -6.94 -6.29 17.00
CA GLY A 98 -6.25 -5.22 16.28
C GLY A 98 -4.76 -5.13 16.61
N LYS A 99 -4.10 -4.09 16.09
CA LYS A 99 -2.66 -3.83 16.28
C LYS A 99 -2.29 -3.36 17.71
N SER A 100 -3.25 -3.26 18.60
CA SER A 100 -3.10 -2.74 19.97
C SER A 100 -2.52 -3.74 20.97
N VAL A 101 -2.47 -5.05 20.63
CA VAL A 101 -1.96 -6.06 21.56
C VAL A 101 -0.48 -6.33 21.31
N LYS A 102 0.37 -5.79 22.19
CA LYS A 102 1.81 -6.09 22.21
C LYS A 102 2.04 -7.57 22.53
N PRO A 103 3.01 -8.24 21.88
CA PRO A 103 3.37 -9.62 22.21
C PRO A 103 3.87 -9.67 23.66
N VAL A 104 3.23 -10.49 24.50
CA VAL A 104 3.53 -10.55 25.94
C VAL A 104 4.92 -11.12 26.23
N MET A 105 5.51 -11.97 25.38
CA MET A 105 6.94 -12.34 25.47
C MET A 105 7.52 -12.80 24.13
N SER A 106 8.64 -12.19 23.74
CA SER A 106 9.60 -12.71 22.76
C SER A 106 10.54 -13.72 23.46
N GLY A 107 10.00 -14.87 23.89
CA GLY A 107 10.78 -15.86 24.65
C GLY A 107 10.33 -17.30 24.38
N LYS A 108 11.28 -18.25 24.41
CA LYS A 108 11.16 -19.69 24.08
C LYS A 108 10.12 -20.50 24.88
N ARG A 109 9.34 -19.88 25.75
CA ARG A 109 8.30 -20.50 26.57
C ARG A 109 7.09 -19.56 26.65
N GLY A 110 6.34 -19.46 25.55
CA GLY A 110 5.15 -18.62 25.46
C GLY A 110 3.96 -19.24 26.20
N GLY A 111 3.87 -19.00 27.51
CA GLY A 111 2.60 -19.10 28.24
C GLY A 111 1.84 -17.78 28.12
N TYR A 112 0.51 -17.84 28.01
CA TYR A 112 -0.36 -16.67 27.96
C TYR A 112 -1.36 -16.72 29.13
N SER A 113 -1.46 -15.63 29.89
CA SER A 113 -2.53 -15.39 30.86
C SER A 113 -3.45 -14.29 30.31
N ASP A 114 -4.76 -14.49 30.44
CA ASP A 114 -5.76 -13.43 30.24
C ASP A 114 -5.61 -12.37 31.33
N VAL A 115 -5.79 -11.10 30.96
CA VAL A 115 -6.02 -9.98 31.89
C VAL A 115 -7.52 -9.74 31.96
#